data_AF-A0A920JNU1-F1
#
_entry.id   AF-A0A920JNU1-F1
#
_cell.length_a   1.000
_cell.length_b   1.000
_cell.length_c   1.000
_cell.angle_alpha   90.00
_cell.angle_beta   90.00
_cell.angle_gamma   90.00
#
_symmetry.space_group_name_H-M   'P 1'
#
loop_
_entity.id
_entity.type
_entity.pdbx_description
1 polymer ?
#
loop_
_entity_poly.entity_id
_entity_poly.type
_entity_poly.pdbx_seq_one_letter_code
_entity_poly.pdbx_strand_id
1 'polypeptide(L)' 'MVTLWNLSIYDRCTIANMAPEYGATCGFFPVDQLTLDYLKTTGKSLEHVDMVKKLL' A
#
# COMPACT_ATOMS: atom_id res chain seq x y z
N MET A 1 12.33 17.43 2.74
CA MET A 1 12.67 16.26 1.89
C MET A 1 11.59 15.21 2.15
N VAL A 2 10.70 14.97 1.19
CA VAL A 2 9.67 13.93 1.33
C VAL A 2 10.31 12.60 0.94
N THR A 3 10.50 11.71 1.90
CA THR A 3 11.02 10.35 1.63
C THR A 3 9.88 9.44 1.20
N LEU A 4 10.14 8.42 0.37
CA LEU A 4 9.14 7.43 -0.08
C LEU A 4 8.32 6.82 1.07
N TRP A 5 8.91 6.72 2.27
CA TRP A 5 8.30 6.24 3.50
C TRP A 5 7.14 7.09 4.04
N ASN A 6 7.04 8.35 3.61
CA ASN A 6 6.06 9.30 4.14
C ASN A 6 4.88 9.53 3.17
N LEU A 7 4.77 8.73 2.12
CA LEU A 7 3.67 8.77 1.16
C LEU A 7 2.43 8.09 1.75
N SER A 8 1.27 8.73 1.61
CA SER A 8 0.00 8.12 1.98
C SER A 8 -0.34 6.94 1.06
N ILE A 9 -1.28 6.08 1.46
CA ILE A 9 -1.75 4.99 0.60
C ILE A 9 -2.30 5.52 -0.73
N TYR A 10 -2.99 6.66 -0.72
CA TYR A 10 -3.52 7.28 -1.93
C TYR A 10 -2.40 7.71 -2.88
N ASP A 11 -1.35 8.37 -2.38
CA ASP A 11 -0.21 8.80 -3.20
C ASP A 11 0.51 7.59 -3.83
N ARG A 12 0.69 6.52 -3.04
CA ARG A 12 1.28 5.26 -3.52
C ARG A 12 0.44 4.65 -4.65
N CYS A 13 -0.88 4.61 -4.50
CA CYS A 13 -1.79 4.14 -5.53
C CYS A 13 -1.71 4.98 -6.81
N THR A 14 -1.66 6.31 -6.69
CA THR A 14 -1.51 7.21 -7.85
C THR A 14 -0.21 6.95 -8.60
N ILE A 15 0.92 6.83 -7.90
CA ILE A 15 2.23 6.57 -8.52
C ILE A 15 2.27 5.17 -9.16
N ALA A 16 1.72 4.16 -8.49
CA ALA A 16 1.66 2.80 -9.02
C ALA A 16 0.80 2.70 -10.28
N ASN A 17 -0.31 3.43 -10.34
CA ASN A 17 -1.17 3.49 -11.52
C ASN A 17 -0.45 4.12 -12.73
N MET A 18 0.52 5.01 -12.48
CA MET A 18 1.33 5.64 -13.51
C MET A 18 2.51 4.79 -13.99
N ALA A 19 2.64 3.52 -13.56
CA ALA A 19 3.74 2.63 -13.97
C ALA A 19 3.94 2.51 -15.49
N PRO A 20 2.87 2.39 -16.31
CA PRO A 20 3.00 2.38 -17.76
C PRO A 20 3.67 3.63 -18.34
N GLU A 21 3.45 4.80 -17.74
CA GLU A 21 3.85 6.11 -18.25
C GLU A 21 5.35 6.37 -18.13
N TYR A 22 6.03 5.73 -17.17
CA TYR A 22 7.50 5.76 -17.04
C TYR A 22 8.17 4.47 -17.51
N GLY A 23 7.44 3.61 -18.24
CA GLY A 23 7.98 2.41 -18.88
C GLY A 23 8.26 1.24 -17.93
N ALA A 24 7.73 1.26 -16.72
CA ALA A 24 7.85 0.13 -15.78
C ALA A 24 6.73 -0.89 -15.99
N THR A 25 7.04 -2.17 -15.77
CA THR A 25 6.04 -3.25 -15.83
C THR A 25 5.02 -3.14 -14.70
N CYS A 26 5.44 -2.70 -13.51
CA CYS A 26 4.57 -2.48 -12.36
C CYS A 26 5.18 -1.48 -11.36
N GLY A 27 4.32 -0.78 -10.62
CA GLY A 27 4.71 0.02 -9.45
C GLY A 27 4.49 -0.78 -8.17
N PHE A 28 5.55 -1.08 -7.44
CA PHE A 28 5.49 -1.89 -6.22
C PHE A 28 5.78 -1.06 -4.97
N PHE A 29 4.86 -1.09 -4.02
CA PHE A 29 5.02 -0.51 -2.69
C PHE A 29 4.86 -1.63 -1.65
N PRO A 30 5.89 -1.90 -0.82
CA PRO A 30 5.81 -2.92 0.22
C PRO A 30 4.64 -2.69 1.18
N VAL A 31 4.10 -3.78 1.73
CA VAL A 31 3.07 -3.69 2.77
C VAL A 31 3.72 -3.21 4.06
N ASP A 32 3.16 -2.14 4.63
CA ASP A 32 3.57 -1.55 5.90
C ASP A 32 2.35 -1.30 6.80
N GLN A 33 2.58 -0.66 7.94
CA GLN A 33 1.54 -0.38 8.93
C GLN A 33 0.40 0.48 8.35
N LEU A 34 0.71 1.44 7.47
CA LEU A 34 -0.29 2.28 6.80
C LEU A 34 -1.21 1.44 5.91
N THR A 35 -0.67 0.44 5.21
CA THR A 35 -1.48 -0.50 4.43
C THR A 35 -2.40 -1.34 5.33
N LEU A 36 -1.89 -1.85 6.45
CA LEU A 36 -2.71 -2.61 7.41
C LEU A 36 -3.83 -1.75 8.03
N ASP A 37 -3.55 -0.50 8.37
CA ASP A 37 -4.55 0.41 8.93
C ASP A 37 -5.60 0.81 7.89
N TYR A 38 -5.19 0.99 6.62
CA TYR A 38 -6.12 1.17 5.52
C TYR A 38 -7.05 -0.05 5.31
N LEU A 39 -6.55 -1.28 5.48
CA LEU A 39 -7.39 -2.47 5.41
C LEU A 39 -8.46 -2.49 6.52
N LYS A 40 -8.12 -2.04 7.73
CA LYS A 40 -9.08 -1.92 8.84
C LYS A 40 -10.17 -0.88 8.54
N THR A 41 -9.80 0.27 7.98
CA THR A 41 -10.75 1.36 7.70
C THR A 41 -11.66 1.07 6.50
N THR A 42 -11.23 0.22 5.55
CA THR A 42 -12.02 -0.19 4.38
C THR A 42 -13.00 -1.35 4.65
N GLY A 43 -13.23 -1.69 5.93
CA GLY A 43 -14.24 -2.66 6.34
C GLY A 43 -13.80 -4.12 6.25
N LYS A 44 -12.50 -4.42 6.19
CA LYS A 44 -12.01 -5.79 6.36
C LYS A 44 -12.12 -6.20 7.84
N SER A 45 -12.49 -7.46 8.10
CA SER A 45 -12.54 -7.98 9.46
C SER A 45 -11.14 -8.00 10.08
N LEU A 46 -11.08 -7.84 11.40
CA LEU A 46 -9.81 -7.91 12.15
C LEU A 46 -9.10 -9.24 11.91
N GLU A 47 -9.86 -10.35 11.83
CA GLU A 47 -9.32 -11.67 11.51
C GLU A 47 -8.60 -11.72 10.16
N HIS A 48 -9.14 -11.03 9.15
CA HIS A 48 -8.51 -10.95 7.84
C HIS A 48 -7.21 -10.14 7.92
N VAL A 49 -7.22 -9.00 8.63
CA VAL A 49 -6.04 -8.15 8.80
C VAL A 49 -4.93 -8.89 9.57
N ASP A 50 -5.29 -9.65 10.61
CA ASP A 50 -4.34 -10.46 11.37
C ASP A 50 -3.77 -11.63 10.56
N MET A 51 -4.58 -12.24 9.69
CA MET A 51 -4.10 -13.26 8.75
C MET A 51 -3.10 -12.67 7.77
N VAL A 52 -3.40 -11.52 7.17
CA VAL A 52 -2.48 -10.80 6.29
C VAL A 52 -1.18 -10.46 7.03
N LYS A 53 -1.27 -9.92 8.25
CA LYS A 53 -0.09 -9.59 9.07
C LYS A 53 0.82 -10.79 9.37
N LYS A 54 0.26 -12.00 9.51
CA LYS A 54 1.03 -13.23 9.74
C LYS A 54 1.74 -13.75 8.49
N LEU A 55 1.33 -13.32 7.31
CA LEU A 55 1.87 -13.76 6.01
C LEU A 55 2.94 -12.81 5.44
N LEU A 56 3.18 -11.68 6.11
CA LEU A 56 4.18 -10.66 5.76
C LEU A 56 5.45 -10.86 6.59
#